data_AF-A0A937JZF3-F1
#
_entry.id   AF-A0A937JZF3-F1
#
_cell.length_a   1.000
_cell.length_b   1.000
_cell.length_c   1.000
_cell.angle_alpha   90.00
_cell.angle_beta   90.00
_cell.angle_gamma   90.00
#
_symmetry.space_group_name_H-M   'P 1'
#
loop_
_entity.id
_entity.type
_entity.pdbx_description
1 polymer ?
#
loop_
_entity_poly.entity_id
_entity_poly.type
_entity_poly.pdbx_seq_one_letter_code
_entity_poly.pdbx_strand_id
1 'polypeptide(L)'
;MSTQPEHLDDSAIIPLEEDQQEAKMLEIDGKRPIEHSDLQIRNILPIDNNRPIVADDIQVYDTLEVDGSRPITTSSLEADKMVGIDGDRPITPSDLQVKEVIYEDGKRPIATDKTQIRKTLSVDGDRPITSDNLEKPDMLRDYID
;
A
#
# COMPACT_ATOMS: atom_id res chain seq x y z
N MET A 1 -33.43 3.82 -61.21
CA MET A 1 -32.09 4.26 -60.77
C MET A 1 -31.79 3.49 -59.51
N SER A 2 -30.77 2.63 -59.58
CA SER A 2 -30.40 1.66 -58.54
C SER A 2 -29.48 2.35 -57.54
N THR A 3 -29.81 2.35 -56.26
CA THR A 3 -28.94 2.89 -55.21
C THR A 3 -28.35 1.69 -54.46
N GLN A 4 -27.04 1.46 -54.65
CA GLN A 4 -26.27 0.50 -53.86
C GLN A 4 -26.08 1.05 -52.44
N PRO A 5 -26.13 0.22 -51.39
CA PRO A 5 -25.73 0.62 -50.05
C PRO A 5 -24.20 0.68 -49.95
N GLU A 6 -23.73 1.73 -49.25
CA GLU A 6 -22.34 2.03 -48.96
C GLU A 6 -21.69 0.90 -48.14
N HIS A 7 -20.58 0.37 -48.64
CA HIS A 7 -19.70 -0.55 -47.92
C HIS A 7 -18.73 0.32 -47.12
N LEU A 8 -18.96 0.43 -45.80
CA LEU A 8 -18.03 1.08 -44.87
C LEU A 8 -16.87 0.12 -44.64
N ASP A 9 -15.68 0.52 -45.07
CA ASP A 9 -14.44 -0.19 -44.81
C ASP A 9 -14.15 -0.21 -43.30
N ASP A 10 -14.17 -1.42 -42.73
CA ASP A 10 -13.57 -1.73 -41.43
C ASP A 10 -12.05 -1.56 -41.55
N SER A 11 -11.62 -0.30 -41.57
CA SER A 11 -10.22 0.08 -41.46
C SER A 11 -9.74 -0.35 -40.07
N ALA A 12 -9.04 -1.48 -40.09
CA ALA A 12 -7.98 -1.89 -39.18
C ALA A 12 -7.92 -1.07 -37.89
N ILE A 13 -8.45 -1.64 -36.81
CA ILE A 13 -7.96 -1.35 -35.47
C ILE A 13 -6.48 -1.73 -35.51
N ILE A 14 -5.62 -0.73 -35.74
CA ILE A 14 -4.17 -0.87 -35.62
C ILE A 14 -3.95 -1.10 -34.12
N PRO A 15 -3.45 -2.27 -33.69
CA PRO A 15 -3.06 -2.44 -32.31
C PRO A 15 -1.95 -1.43 -32.04
N LEU A 16 -2.16 -0.56 -31.05
CA LEU A 16 -1.11 0.33 -30.53
C LEU A 16 0.14 -0.51 -30.27
N GLU A 17 1.27 -0.13 -30.89
CA GLU A 17 2.57 -0.81 -30.83
C GLU A 17 3.23 -0.78 -29.43
N GLU A 18 2.46 -0.63 -28.35
CA GLU A 18 2.96 -0.57 -26.97
C GLU A 18 2.88 -1.91 -26.21
N ASP A 19 2.15 -2.91 -26.71
CA ASP A 19 1.91 -4.18 -25.99
C ASP A 19 2.81 -5.37 -26.41
N GLN A 20 3.88 -5.14 -27.19
CA GLN A 20 4.85 -6.19 -27.55
C GLN A 20 6.15 -6.09 -26.76
N GLN A 21 6.07 -6.04 -25.42
CA GLN A 21 7.19 -6.53 -24.62
C GLN A 21 7.11 -8.06 -24.67
N GLU A 22 7.98 -8.71 -25.47
CA GLU A 22 8.11 -10.17 -25.46
C GLU A 22 8.42 -10.63 -24.03
N ALA A 23 7.41 -11.14 -23.33
CA ALA A 23 7.57 -11.65 -21.99
C ALA A 23 8.64 -12.75 -21.99
N LYS A 24 9.75 -12.52 -21.29
CA LYS A 24 10.83 -13.51 -21.18
C LYS A 24 10.27 -14.77 -20.53
N MET A 25 10.29 -15.90 -21.23
CA MET A 25 9.73 -17.15 -20.70
C MET A 25 10.83 -17.99 -20.03
N LEU A 26 10.55 -18.48 -18.82
CA LEU A 26 11.32 -19.52 -18.15
C LEU A 26 10.84 -20.90 -18.61
N GLU A 27 11.74 -21.71 -19.14
CA GLU A 27 11.44 -23.08 -19.59
C GLU A 27 11.89 -24.11 -18.54
N ILE A 28 11.24 -24.11 -17.37
CA ILE A 28 11.37 -25.16 -16.37
C ILE A 28 9.97 -25.69 -16.05
N ASP A 29 9.75 -26.99 -16.25
CA ASP A 29 8.44 -27.63 -16.00
C ASP A 29 7.26 -26.84 -16.62
N GLY A 30 7.37 -26.57 -17.92
CA GLY A 30 6.47 -25.69 -18.68
C GLY A 30 7.09 -24.34 -19.02
N LYS A 31 6.30 -23.46 -19.66
CA LYS A 31 6.71 -22.09 -20.00
C LYS A 31 6.08 -21.12 -19.00
N ARG A 32 6.88 -20.51 -18.13
CA ARG A 32 6.42 -19.53 -17.12
C ARG A 32 6.91 -18.12 -17.51
N PRO A 33 6.04 -17.12 -17.64
CA PRO A 33 6.48 -15.76 -17.92
C PRO A 33 7.32 -15.22 -16.75
N ILE A 34 8.37 -14.46 -17.08
CA ILE A 34 9.24 -13.73 -16.16
C ILE A 34 9.03 -12.25 -16.41
N GLU A 35 8.70 -11.51 -15.36
CA GLU A 35 8.65 -10.05 -15.41
C GLU A 35 10.06 -9.44 -15.44
N HIS A 36 10.18 -8.28 -16.08
CA HIS A 36 11.40 -7.49 -16.00
C HIS A 36 11.61 -6.99 -14.56
N SER A 37 12.87 -7.00 -14.11
CA SER A 37 13.25 -6.56 -12.76
C SER A 37 14.48 -5.65 -12.86
N ASP A 38 14.47 -4.59 -12.06
CA ASP A 38 15.58 -3.62 -11.97
C ASP A 38 16.71 -4.09 -11.01
N LEU A 39 16.61 -5.31 -10.46
CA LEU A 39 17.60 -5.85 -9.55
C LEU A 39 18.95 -6.08 -10.27
N GLN A 40 20.00 -5.44 -9.77
CA GLN A 40 21.35 -5.61 -10.28
C GLN A 40 22.13 -6.60 -9.41
N ILE A 41 22.73 -7.61 -10.02
CA ILE A 41 23.59 -8.55 -9.30
C ILE A 41 24.99 -7.93 -9.17
N ARG A 42 25.42 -7.67 -7.93
CA ARG A 42 26.75 -7.13 -7.61
C ARG A 42 27.81 -8.23 -7.64
N ASN A 43 27.50 -9.40 -7.11
CA ASN A 43 28.44 -10.51 -7.01
C ASN A 43 27.70 -11.86 -6.92
N ILE A 44 28.42 -12.96 -7.11
CA ILE A 44 27.91 -14.33 -6.95
C ILE A 44 28.78 -15.03 -5.91
N LEU A 45 28.16 -15.49 -4.83
CA LEU A 45 28.83 -16.24 -3.79
C LEU A 45 28.89 -17.73 -4.19
N PRO A 46 30.07 -18.36 -4.33
CA PRO A 46 30.20 -19.76 -4.75
C PRO A 46 29.92 -20.73 -3.60
N ILE A 47 28.73 -20.61 -3.02
CA ILE A 47 28.17 -21.51 -2.01
C ILE A 47 26.79 -21.94 -2.47
N ASP A 48 26.39 -23.18 -2.14
CA ASP A 48 25.05 -23.73 -2.39
C ASP A 48 24.48 -23.40 -3.79
N ASN A 49 25.18 -23.84 -4.83
CA ASN A 49 24.82 -23.58 -6.24
C ASN A 49 24.81 -22.09 -6.63
N ASN A 50 25.83 -21.35 -6.22
CA ASN A 50 26.11 -19.98 -6.68
C ASN A 50 25.02 -18.97 -6.28
N ARG A 51 25.00 -18.58 -5.01
CA ARG A 51 24.01 -17.61 -4.48
C ARG A 51 24.28 -16.18 -4.98
N PRO A 52 23.34 -15.54 -5.71
CA PRO A 52 23.52 -14.15 -6.15
C PRO A 52 23.43 -13.17 -4.99
N ILE A 53 24.25 -12.12 -5.05
CA ILE A 53 24.25 -10.97 -4.13
C ILE A 53 23.78 -9.76 -4.93
N VAL A 54 22.65 -9.18 -4.51
CA VAL A 54 22.05 -8.01 -5.14
C VAL A 54 22.77 -6.75 -4.69
N ALA A 55 22.88 -5.77 -5.59
CA ALA A 55 23.35 -4.43 -5.27
C ALA A 55 22.26 -3.65 -4.52
N ASP A 56 22.65 -3.05 -3.40
CA ASP A 56 21.84 -2.15 -2.59
C ASP A 56 22.64 -0.93 -2.12
N ASP A 57 21.93 0.10 -1.67
CA ASP A 57 22.51 1.33 -1.12
C ASP A 57 22.55 1.32 0.42
N ILE A 58 22.36 0.15 1.04
CA ILE A 58 22.35 0.00 2.50
C ILE A 58 23.77 0.18 3.04
N GLN A 59 23.95 1.19 3.90
CA GLN A 59 25.21 1.41 4.60
C GLN A 59 25.16 0.80 6.00
N VAL A 60 26.04 -0.16 6.25
CA VAL A 60 26.26 -0.74 7.58
C VAL A 60 27.24 0.15 8.32
N TYR A 61 26.83 0.68 9.48
CA TYR A 61 27.66 1.58 10.27
C TYR A 61 28.33 0.89 11.46
N ASP A 62 27.72 -0.18 11.97
CA ASP A 62 28.21 -0.95 13.10
C ASP A 62 27.67 -2.39 13.02
N THR A 63 28.21 -3.28 13.83
CA THR A 63 27.79 -4.69 13.91
C THR A 63 27.64 -5.08 15.37
N LEU A 64 26.48 -5.62 15.72
CA LEU A 64 26.20 -6.17 17.03
C LEU A 64 26.62 -7.65 17.09
N GLU A 65 27.57 -7.97 17.98
CA GLU A 65 28.07 -9.33 18.21
C GLU A 65 27.32 -10.02 19.35
N VAL A 66 26.03 -10.31 19.12
CA VAL A 66 25.19 -11.06 20.06
C VAL A 66 24.49 -12.18 19.29
N ASP A 67 24.88 -13.42 19.60
CA ASP A 67 24.48 -14.63 18.87
C ASP A 67 24.79 -14.55 17.37
N GLY A 68 26.00 -14.09 17.05
CA GLY A 68 26.52 -13.86 15.70
C GLY A 68 26.63 -12.38 15.34
N SER A 69 27.10 -12.10 14.12
CA SER A 69 27.29 -10.74 13.60
C SER A 69 25.99 -10.19 12.99
N ARG A 70 25.33 -9.28 13.70
CA ARG A 70 24.09 -8.61 13.25
C ARG A 70 24.41 -7.19 12.78
N PRO A 71 24.31 -6.87 11.47
CA PRO A 71 24.61 -5.54 10.98
C PRO A 71 23.61 -4.52 11.50
N ILE A 72 24.10 -3.32 11.83
CA ILE A 72 23.29 -2.18 12.23
C ILE A 72 23.36 -1.11 11.14
N THR A 73 22.19 -0.62 10.72
CA THR A 73 22.02 0.30 9.60
C THR A 73 21.21 1.52 10.02
N THR A 74 21.42 2.63 9.32
CA THR A 74 20.68 3.87 9.61
C THR A 74 19.21 3.72 9.22
N SER A 75 18.32 4.13 10.11
CA SER A 75 16.89 4.26 9.81
C SER A 75 16.57 5.69 9.36
N SER A 76 15.59 5.85 8.47
CA SER A 76 15.02 7.15 8.10
C SER A 76 14.00 7.67 9.11
N LEU A 77 13.64 6.87 10.11
CA LEU A 77 12.69 7.25 11.15
C LEU A 77 13.36 8.12 12.22
N GLU A 78 12.83 9.32 12.43
CA GLU A 78 13.25 10.20 13.51
C GLU A 78 12.50 9.84 14.80
N ALA A 79 13.25 9.58 15.88
CA ALA A 79 12.70 9.41 17.21
C ALA A 79 12.72 10.76 17.95
N ASP A 80 11.56 11.25 18.37
CA ASP A 80 11.43 12.51 19.12
C ASP A 80 11.66 12.28 20.61
N LYS A 81 11.14 11.18 21.15
CA LYS A 81 11.15 10.87 22.60
C LYS A 81 11.40 9.39 22.86
N MET A 82 11.76 9.06 24.10
CA MET A 82 11.89 7.68 24.59
C MET A 82 10.88 7.43 25.72
N VAL A 83 10.25 6.25 25.73
CA VAL A 83 9.38 5.77 26.81
C VAL A 83 10.07 4.66 27.55
N GLY A 84 10.35 4.87 28.84
CA GLY A 84 10.98 3.89 29.73
C GLY A 84 10.01 2.87 30.34
N ILE A 85 9.13 2.26 29.56
CA ILE A 85 8.23 1.18 30.02
C ILE A 85 8.77 -0.13 29.43
N ASP A 86 9.28 -0.99 30.31
CA ASP A 86 9.97 -2.24 29.94
C ASP A 86 11.11 -2.01 28.94
N GLY A 87 12.04 -1.13 29.32
CA GLY A 87 13.14 -0.64 28.48
C GLY A 87 12.83 0.69 27.80
N ASP A 88 13.79 1.22 27.07
CA ASP A 88 13.65 2.48 26.35
C ASP A 88 13.08 2.24 24.94
N ARG A 89 11.84 2.66 24.72
CA ARG A 89 11.16 2.53 23.42
C ARG A 89 11.05 3.89 22.73
N PRO A 90 11.55 4.05 21.49
CA PRO A 90 11.44 5.32 20.78
C PRO A 90 9.99 5.63 20.40
N ILE A 91 9.62 6.91 20.51
CA ILE A 91 8.38 7.48 19.99
C ILE A 91 8.71 8.33 18.79
N THR A 92 8.08 8.02 17.67
CA THR A 92 8.11 8.86 16.46
C THR A 92 7.10 10.01 16.58
N PRO A 93 7.38 11.19 16.00
CA PRO A 93 6.41 12.28 15.97
C PRO A 93 5.14 11.85 15.20
N SER A 94 4.00 12.41 15.60
CA SER A 94 2.70 12.20 14.95
C SER A 94 1.92 13.51 14.93
N ASP A 95 1.19 13.75 13.84
CA ASP A 95 0.33 14.93 13.68
C ASP A 95 -1.04 14.79 14.38
N LEU A 96 -1.25 13.72 15.16
CA LEU A 96 -2.50 13.47 15.87
C LEU A 96 -2.73 14.50 16.98
N GLN A 97 -3.80 15.30 16.86
CA GLN A 97 -4.17 16.29 17.87
C GLN A 97 -5.17 15.73 18.87
N VAL A 98 -4.79 15.67 20.15
CA VAL A 98 -5.69 15.28 21.25
C VAL A 98 -6.53 16.47 21.67
N LYS A 99 -7.86 16.33 21.58
CA LYS A 99 -8.84 17.35 21.98
C LYS A 99 -9.09 17.33 23.48
N GLU A 100 -9.25 16.13 24.05
CA GLU A 100 -9.66 15.93 25.44
C GLU A 100 -9.11 14.59 25.97
N VAL A 101 -9.03 14.42 27.29
CA VAL A 101 -8.68 13.15 27.95
C VAL A 101 -9.73 12.83 29.01
N ILE A 102 -10.35 11.66 28.91
CA ILE A 102 -11.34 11.14 29.87
C ILE A 102 -10.62 10.27 30.93
N TYR A 103 -11.07 10.34 32.19
CA TYR A 103 -10.41 9.74 33.36
C TYR A 103 -11.21 8.60 34.05
N GLU A 104 -12.30 8.12 33.45
CA GLU A 104 -13.22 7.17 34.12
C GLU A 104 -12.65 5.76 34.30
N ASP A 105 -11.59 5.40 33.58
CA ASP A 105 -10.84 4.15 33.71
C ASP A 105 -9.47 4.30 33.03
N GLY A 106 -8.58 5.01 33.72
CA GLY A 106 -7.29 5.44 33.16
C GLY A 106 -7.40 6.69 32.28
N LYS A 107 -6.29 7.06 31.63
CA LYS A 107 -6.21 8.23 30.73
C LYS A 107 -6.57 7.82 29.31
N ARG A 108 -7.78 8.16 28.86
CA ARG A 108 -8.27 7.83 27.51
C ARG A 108 -8.30 9.10 26.63
N PRO A 109 -7.32 9.31 25.73
CA PRO A 109 -7.30 10.49 24.88
C PRO A 109 -8.36 10.41 23.78
N ILE A 110 -9.03 11.53 23.51
CA ILE A 110 -10.00 11.72 22.44
C ILE A 110 -9.35 12.60 21.37
N ALA A 111 -9.20 12.06 20.16
CA ALA A 111 -8.62 12.78 19.04
C ALA A 111 -9.58 13.84 18.49
N THR A 112 -9.01 14.87 17.87
CA THR A 112 -9.79 15.84 17.10
C THR A 112 -10.25 15.19 15.80
N ASP A 113 -11.55 15.34 15.51
CA ASP A 113 -12.14 14.91 14.25
C ASP A 113 -12.75 16.12 13.52
N LYS A 114 -12.70 16.09 12.18
CA LYS A 114 -13.33 17.08 11.29
C LYS A 114 -14.75 16.66 10.89
N THR A 115 -15.17 15.43 11.19
CA THR A 115 -16.52 14.96 10.85
C THR A 115 -17.59 15.74 11.61
N GLN A 116 -18.69 16.05 10.90
CA GLN A 116 -19.88 16.68 11.49
C GLN A 116 -21.01 15.67 11.52
N ILE A 117 -21.60 15.48 12.71
CA ILE A 117 -22.78 14.62 12.89
C ILE A 117 -23.99 15.39 12.36
N ARG A 118 -24.68 14.83 11.35
CA ARG A 118 -25.88 15.44 10.77
C ARG A 118 -27.18 14.95 11.40
N LYS A 119 -27.21 13.67 11.75
CA LYS A 119 -28.38 13.00 12.31
C LYS A 119 -27.93 11.89 13.26
N THR A 120 -28.81 11.51 14.16
CA THR A 120 -28.63 10.34 15.02
C THR A 120 -29.77 9.35 14.72
N LEU A 121 -29.43 8.08 14.61
CA LEU A 121 -30.40 6.99 14.52
C LEU A 121 -30.58 6.38 15.91
N SER A 122 -31.78 6.50 16.47
CA SER A 122 -32.13 5.92 17.77
C SER A 122 -32.61 4.47 17.61
N VAL A 123 -31.66 3.57 17.33
CA VAL A 123 -31.86 2.11 17.28
C VAL A 123 -30.73 1.47 18.09
N ASP A 124 -31.09 0.83 19.20
CA ASP A 124 -30.16 0.27 20.19
C ASP A 124 -29.11 1.30 20.66
N GLY A 125 -29.61 2.46 21.08
CA GLY A 125 -28.80 3.62 21.43
C GLY A 125 -28.77 4.68 20.32
N ASP A 126 -27.98 5.72 20.55
CA ASP A 126 -27.87 6.87 19.65
C ASP A 126 -26.66 6.70 18.72
N ARG A 127 -26.90 6.13 17.53
CA ARG A 127 -25.86 5.93 16.52
C ARG A 127 -25.68 7.21 15.67
N PRO A 128 -24.51 7.86 15.66
CA PRO A 128 -24.28 9.07 14.86
C PRO A 128 -24.22 8.73 13.37
N ILE A 129 -24.86 9.58 12.54
CA ILE A 129 -24.77 9.58 11.08
C ILE A 129 -23.96 10.80 10.66
N THR A 130 -22.76 10.57 10.15
CA THR A 130 -21.88 11.60 9.59
C THR A 130 -22.20 11.84 8.11
N SER A 131 -21.84 13.01 7.61
CA SER A 131 -21.79 13.23 6.17
C SER A 131 -20.41 12.92 5.65
N ASP A 132 -20.22 11.70 5.18
CA ASP A 132 -19.15 11.44 4.24
C ASP A 132 -19.63 11.93 2.87
N ASN A 133 -18.71 12.46 2.05
CA ASN A 133 -18.97 12.77 0.63
C ASN A 133 -19.13 11.45 -0.15
N LEU A 134 -20.00 10.56 0.30
CA LEU A 134 -20.45 9.43 -0.47
C LEU A 134 -21.41 10.02 -1.50
N GLU A 135 -20.99 10.06 -2.76
CA GLU A 135 -21.94 10.22 -3.87
C GLU A 135 -23.13 9.32 -3.56
N LYS A 136 -24.34 9.90 -3.62
CA LYS A 136 -25.55 9.16 -3.29
C LYS A 136 -25.50 7.87 -4.11
N PRO A 137 -25.46 6.67 -3.51
CA PRO A 137 -25.67 5.48 -4.30
C PRO A 137 -27.05 5.66 -4.93
N ASP A 138 -27.10 5.67 -6.26
CA ASP A 138 -28.34 5.64 -7.02
C ASP A 138 -29.06 4.34 -6.63
N MET A 139 -29.81 4.41 -5.53
CA MET A 139 -30.73 3.37 -5.16
C MET A 139 -31.85 3.41 -6.19
N LEU A 140 -31.61 2.63 -7.24
CA LEU A 140 -32.50 2.15 -8.26
C LEU A 140 -33.95 2.16 -7.72
N ARG A 141 -34.76 3.08 -8.24
CA ARG A 141 -36.20 3.17 -7.96
C ARG A 141 -36.99 2.06 -8.66
N ASP A 142 -36.44 0.85 -8.75
CA ASP A 142 -37.10 -0.28 -9.39
C ASP A 142 -37.81 -1.12 -8.34
N TYR A 143 -38.81 -0.56 -7.64
CA TYR A 143 -39.91 -1.35 -7.08
C TYR A 143 -41.09 -0.42 -6.84
N ILE A 144 -42.02 -0.41 -7.80
CA ILE A 144 -43.49 -0.43 -7.65
C ILE A 144 -44.04 -0.56 -9.09
N ASP A 145 -44.61 -1.72 -9.40
CA ASP A 145 -45.52 -1.93 -10.55
C ASP A 145 -46.86 -1.22 -10.32
#